data_AF-A0A0L7RI09-F1
#
_entry.id   AF-A0A0L7RI09-F1
#
_cell.length_a   1.000
_cell.length_b   1.000
_cell.length_c   1.000
_cell.angle_alpha   90.00
_cell.angle_beta   90.00
_cell.angle_gamma   90.00
#
_symmetry.space_group_name_H-M   'P 1'
#
loop_
_entity.id
_entity.type
_entity.pdbx_description
1 polymer ?
#
loop_
_entity_poly.entity_id
_entity_poly.type
_entity_poly.pdbx_seq_one_letter_code
_entity_poly.pdbx_strand_id
1 'polypeptide(L)'
;MEVAGSNSVLMFDEMVIQKYLDFHLRRQIIEGFEDLESLDRNLAVDIQVLVFMLRGLFTNWKQPLAFFVSKFRIKKHELSVILNENIKCTA
;
A
#
# COMPACT_ATOMS: atom_id res chain seq x y z
N MET A 1 26.14 20.02 -9.48
CA MET A 1 25.92 18.57 -9.62
C MET A 1 24.43 18.38 -9.74
N GLU A 2 23.92 18.24 -10.97
CA GLU A 2 22.50 17.95 -11.21
C GLU A 2 22.13 16.70 -10.43
N VAL A 3 21.11 16.78 -9.58
CA VAL A 3 20.40 15.59 -9.14
C VAL A 3 19.71 15.08 -10.40
N ALA A 4 20.34 14.13 -11.08
CA ALA A 4 19.70 13.35 -12.13
C ALA A 4 18.58 12.55 -11.45
N GLY A 5 17.44 13.21 -11.24
CA GLY A 5 16.25 12.60 -10.66
C GLY A 5 15.93 11.39 -11.51
N SER A 6 16.05 10.19 -10.93
CA SER A 6 15.73 8.96 -11.62
C SER A 6 14.22 8.98 -11.88
N ASN A 7 13.81 9.43 -13.07
CA ASN A 7 12.41 9.49 -13.44
C ASN A 7 11.76 8.13 -13.16
N SER A 8 10.72 8.14 -12.32
CA SER A 8 10.05 6.94 -11.84
C SER A 8 8.54 7.13 -11.89
N VAL A 9 7.83 6.02 -12.01
CA VAL A 9 6.37 5.98 -11.94
C VAL A 9 5.96 5.22 -10.69
N LEU A 10 4.88 5.68 -10.06
CA LEU A 10 4.20 4.96 -8.99
C LEU A 10 3.17 4.02 -9.63
N MET A 11 3.33 2.73 -9.40
CA MET A 11 2.40 1.68 -9.83
C MET A 11 1.65 1.16 -8.61
N PHE A 12 0.38 0.81 -8.77
CA PHE A 12 -0.39 0.12 -7.74
C PHE A 12 -1.40 -0.84 -8.36
N ASP A 13 -1.72 -1.90 -7.63
CA ASP A 13 -2.78 -2.85 -7.98
C ASP A 13 -3.28 -3.57 -6.73
N GLU A 14 -4.47 -4.16 -6.82
CA GLU A 14 -5.08 -4.97 -5.77
C GLU A 14 -4.77 -6.45 -6.02
N MET A 15 -4.31 -7.18 -4.99
CA MET A 15 -4.13 -8.63 -5.04
C MET A 15 -5.02 -9.34 -4.03
N VAL A 16 -5.60 -10.47 -4.43
CA VAL A 16 -6.36 -11.33 -3.51
C VAL A 16 -5.41 -12.24 -2.74
N ILE A 17 -5.56 -12.27 -1.43
CA ILE A 17 -4.85 -13.15 -0.49
C ILE A 17 -5.84 -14.08 0.23
N GLN A 18 -5.30 -15.12 0.88
CA GLN A 18 -6.11 -16.02 1.68
C GLN A 18 -6.66 -15.30 2.93
N LYS A 19 -7.97 -15.46 3.20
CA LYS A 19 -8.57 -15.04 4.46
C LYS A 19 -7.91 -15.74 5.63
N TYR A 20 -7.27 -14.99 6.50
CA TYR A 20 -6.75 -15.51 7.75
C TYR A 20 -6.65 -14.39 8.78
N LEU A 21 -6.86 -14.75 10.05
CA LEU A 21 -6.59 -13.87 11.19
C LEU A 21 -5.45 -14.47 11.98
N ASP A 22 -4.37 -13.72 12.15
CA ASP A 22 -3.23 -14.14 12.95
C ASP A 22 -2.96 -13.14 14.06
N PHE A 23 -2.49 -13.60 15.22
CA PHE A 23 -2.07 -12.69 16.28
C PHE A 23 -0.57 -12.42 16.18
N HIS A 24 -0.22 -11.19 15.81
CA HIS A 24 1.17 -10.77 15.72
C HIS A 24 1.72 -10.43 17.10
N LEU A 25 2.35 -11.40 17.76
CA LEU A 25 2.87 -11.30 19.15
C LEU A 25 3.71 -10.05 19.42
N ARG A 26 4.60 -9.64 18.51
CA ARG A 26 5.48 -8.47 18.73
C ARG A 26 4.74 -7.14 18.68
N ARG A 27 3.71 -7.06 17.84
CA ARG A 27 2.92 -5.85 17.62
C ARG A 27 1.70 -5.80 18.53
N GLN A 28 1.34 -6.92 19.16
CA GLN A 28 0.14 -7.09 19.97
C GLN A 28 -1.13 -6.72 19.19
N ILE A 29 -1.14 -7.03 17.89
CA ILE A 29 -2.28 -6.80 16.98
C ILE A 29 -2.72 -8.11 16.37
N ILE A 30 -4.02 -8.24 16.10
CA ILE A 30 -4.54 -9.29 15.21
C ILE A 30 -4.38 -8.78 13.78
N GLU A 31 -3.68 -9.46 12.90
CA GLU A 31 -3.53 -9.18 11.46
C GLU A 31 -4.69 -9.81 10.66
N GLY A 32 -4.96 -9.30 9.45
CA GLY A 32 -6.02 -9.79 8.55
C GLY A 32 -7.33 -9.00 8.55
N PHE A 33 -7.41 -7.96 9.38
CA PHE A 33 -8.45 -6.94 9.30
C PHE A 33 -8.07 -5.82 8.31
N GLU A 34 -9.07 -5.17 7.72
CA GLU A 34 -8.91 -3.95 6.91
C GLU A 34 -8.11 -2.89 7.71
N ASP A 35 -7.00 -2.45 7.13
CA ASP A 35 -6.06 -1.51 7.71
C ASP A 35 -5.51 -0.61 6.59
N LEU A 36 -6.11 0.58 6.48
CA LEU A 36 -5.71 1.65 5.56
C LEU A 36 -4.85 2.70 6.26
N GLU A 37 -4.25 2.36 7.41
CA GLU A 37 -3.43 3.23 8.26
C GLU A 37 -4.12 4.56 8.63
N SER A 38 -3.95 5.60 7.81
CA SER A 38 -4.43 6.97 8.02
C SER A 38 -5.96 7.13 7.96
N LEU A 39 -6.67 6.15 7.39
CA LEU A 39 -8.12 6.16 7.18
C LEU A 39 -8.89 5.27 8.17
N ASP A 40 -8.25 4.96 9.30
CA ASP A 40 -8.71 4.06 10.35
C ASP A 40 -8.74 2.58 9.97
N ARG A 41 -8.70 1.77 11.03
CA ARG A 41 -8.81 0.32 10.97
C ARG A 41 -10.26 -0.10 11.12
N ASN A 42 -10.69 -1.07 10.32
CA ASN A 42 -12.05 -1.62 10.39
C ASN A 42 -11.99 -3.12 10.73
N LEU A 43 -12.96 -3.63 11.49
CA LEU A 43 -13.04 -5.03 11.91
C LEU A 43 -13.52 -5.98 10.78
N ALA A 44 -13.53 -5.51 9.54
CA ALA A 44 -13.81 -6.34 8.37
C ALA A 44 -12.62 -7.27 8.10
N VAL A 45 -12.86 -8.58 8.09
CA VAL A 45 -11.85 -9.58 7.70
C VAL A 45 -11.73 -9.56 6.18
N ASP A 46 -10.55 -9.22 5.69
CA ASP A 46 -10.37 -8.92 4.27
C ASP A 46 -9.70 -10.02 3.44
N ILE A 47 -9.85 -9.90 2.13
CA ILE A 47 -9.22 -10.76 1.12
C ILE A 47 -8.28 -10.03 0.20
N GLN A 48 -8.19 -8.71 0.28
CA GLN A 48 -7.37 -7.96 -0.66
C GLN A 48 -6.28 -7.16 0.02
N VAL A 49 -5.19 -7.00 -0.71
CA VAL A 49 -4.08 -6.12 -0.37
C VAL A 49 -3.86 -5.18 -1.54
N LEU A 50 -3.93 -3.89 -1.27
CA LEU A 50 -3.49 -2.86 -2.21
C LEU A 50 -1.98 -2.69 -2.06
N VAL A 51 -1.22 -2.87 -3.15
CA VAL A 51 0.24 -2.79 -3.14
C VAL A 51 0.69 -1.62 -4.00
N PHE A 52 1.64 -0.84 -3.49
CA PHE A 52 2.31 0.25 -4.20
C PHE A 52 3.77 -0.10 -4.49
N MET A 53 4.23 0.21 -5.70
CA MET A 53 5.62 0.01 -6.13
C MET A 53 6.12 1.22 -6.92
N LEU A 54 7.39 1.57 -6.71
CA LEU A 54 8.11 2.47 -7.59
C LEU A 54 8.80 1.69 -8.71
N ARG A 55 8.71 2.22 -9.93
CA ARG A 55 9.38 1.69 -11.11
C ARG A 55 10.19 2.80 -11.79
N GLY A 56 11.48 2.56 -11.96
CA GLY A 56 12.31 3.41 -12.83
C GLY A 56 11.76 3.43 -14.27
N LEU A 57 11.64 4.62 -14.84
CA LEU A 57 11.14 4.81 -16.20
C LEU A 57 12.23 4.54 -17.24
N PHE A 58 13.44 5.02 -16.98
CA PHE A 58 14.61 4.86 -17.85
C PHE A 58 15.61 3.81 -17.34
N THR A 59 15.32 3.20 -16.19
CA THR A 59 16.19 2.24 -15.52
C THR A 59 15.39 1.03 -15.07
N ASN A 60 15.98 -0.16 -15.20
CA ASN A 60 15.26 -1.43 -14.96
C ASN A 60 15.27 -1.84 -13.47
N TRP A 61 14.74 -1.00 -12.58
CA TRP A 61 14.55 -1.34 -11.17
C TRP A 61 13.07 -1.23 -10.75
N LYS A 62 12.70 -1.97 -9.70
CA LYS A 62 11.39 -1.91 -9.04
C LYS A 62 11.62 -1.98 -7.53
N GLN A 63 10.83 -1.25 -6.76
CA GLN A 63 10.88 -1.30 -5.31
C GLN A 63 9.45 -1.29 -4.74
N PRO A 64 9.08 -2.25 -3.89
CA PRO A 64 7.87 -2.16 -3.07
C PRO A 64 7.94 -0.93 -2.17
N LEU A 65 6.90 -0.11 -2.20
CA LEU A 65 6.82 1.12 -1.41
C LEU A 65 5.97 0.91 -0.16
N ALA A 66 4.73 0.46 -0.34
CA ALA A 66 3.78 0.26 0.74
C ALA A 66 2.76 -0.81 0.35
N PHE A 67 2.07 -1.35 1.36
CA PHE A 67 0.92 -2.21 1.16
C PHE A 67 -0.13 -1.93 2.23
N PHE A 68 -1.40 -2.11 1.89
CA PHE A 68 -2.53 -1.87 2.78
C PHE A 68 -3.49 -3.04 2.67
N VAL A 69 -4.00 -3.52 3.80
CA VAL A 69 -5.06 -4.55 3.81
C VAL A 69 -6.36 -3.81 3.58
N SER A 70 -7.03 -4.07 2.46
CA SER A 70 -8.12 -3.23 1.98
C SER A 70 -9.34 -4.04 1.63
N LYS A 71 -10.53 -3.47 1.84
CA LYS A 71 -11.77 -4.09 1.35
C LYS A 71 -11.84 -4.13 -0.15
N PHE A 72 -12.66 -5.07 -0.60
CA PHE A 72 -13.04 -5.14 -2.01
C PHE A 72 -13.51 -3.76 -2.50
N ARG A 73 -12.76 -3.22 -3.47
CA ARG A 73 -12.96 -1.89 -4.07
C ARG A 73 -12.76 -0.75 -3.08
N ILE A 74 -11.52 -0.27 -3.01
CA ILE A 74 -11.20 0.98 -2.31
C ILE A 74 -12.01 2.14 -2.91
N LYS A 75 -12.59 2.98 -2.05
CA LYS A 75 -13.36 4.14 -2.49
C LYS A 75 -12.43 5.19 -3.07
N LYS A 76 -12.93 5.95 -4.05
CA LYS A 76 -12.18 7.05 -4.70
C LYS A 76 -11.49 8.00 -3.71
N HIS A 77 -12.17 8.36 -2.63
CA HIS A 77 -11.63 9.28 -1.63
C HIS A 77 -10.48 8.62 -0.82
N GLU A 78 -10.66 7.37 -0.40
CA GLU A 78 -9.65 6.58 0.33
C GLU A 78 -8.38 6.45 -0.54
N LEU A 79 -8.53 6.04 -1.80
CA LEU A 79 -7.42 5.91 -2.75
C LEU A 79 -6.68 7.24 -2.97
N SER A 80 -7.41 8.36 -3.03
CA SER A 80 -6.79 9.67 -3.25
C SER A 80 -5.94 10.11 -2.07
N VAL A 81 -6.33 9.78 -0.84
CA VAL A 81 -5.54 10.07 0.37
C VAL A 81 -4.27 9.20 0.37
N ILE A 82 -4.43 7.89 0.19
CA ILE A 82 -3.31 6.93 0.20
C ILE A 82 -2.29 7.25 -0.90
N LEU A 83 -2.74 7.64 -2.10
CA LEU A 83 -1.86 8.07 -3.19
C LEU A 83 -1.02 9.28 -2.79
N ASN A 84 -1.63 10.30 -2.20
CA ASN A 84 -0.92 11.52 -1.80
C ASN A 84 0.12 11.23 -0.68
N GLU A 85 -0.19 10.32 0.23
CA GLU A 85 0.74 9.89 1.29
C GLU A 85 1.94 9.17 0.70
N ASN A 86 1.70 8.19 -0.19
CA ASN A 86 2.77 7.46 -0.86
C ASN A 86 3.66 8.36 -1.72
N ILE A 87 3.10 9.35 -2.42
CA ILE A 87 3.89 10.31 -3.20
C ILE A 87 4.78 11.17 -2.29
N LYS A 88 4.26 11.66 -1.17
CA LYS A 88 5.04 12.46 -0.20
C LYS A 88 6.22 11.69 0.37
N CYS A 89 6.08 10.39 0.63
CA CYS A 89 7.17 9.55 1.13
C CYS A 89 8.29 9.32 0.11
N THR A 90 8.08 9.65 -1.17
CA THR A 90 9.06 9.46 -2.25
C THR A 90 9.80 10.72 -2.67
N ALA A 91 9.38 11.89 -2.17
CA ALA A 91 10.00 13.20 -2.43
C ALA A 91 10.98 13.57 -1.31
#